data_AF-A0A967VXE7-F1
#
_entry.id   AF-A0A967VXE7-F1
#
_cell.length_a   1.000
_cell.length_b   1.000
_cell.length_c   1.000
_cell.angle_alpha   90.00
_cell.angle_beta   90.00
_cell.angle_gamma   90.00
#
_symmetry.space_group_name_H-M   'P 1'
#
loop_
_entity.id
_entity.type
_entity.pdbx_description
1 polymer ?
#
loop_
_entity_poly.entity_id
_entity_poly.type
_entity_poly.pdbx_seq_one_letter_code
_entity_poly.pdbx_strand_id
1 'polypeptide(L)'
;MSILDGAEFISEYIIVGHGKSLQGKGRGSEIDQYPTVRLKTFTKFHNEKDYGKRINFVCSSTEVMHTTPKGAIEYWCYPKKGDWDKGREEKMKDRNYVICLEETEKWNVKFRELSGHKDGAYGRNVSTGLAAIIICAERQSPEKIILAGFDTLLDPSIPYESVYNPGTKACVNHLWQIEHDMLPEISEFYGVEIVPFE
;
A
#
# COMPACT_ATOMS: atom_id res chain seq x y z
N MET A 1 -8.21 -23.00 -5.26
CA MET A 1 -7.11 -23.90 -4.89
C MET A 1 -5.90 -23.03 -4.65
N SER A 2 -5.49 -22.94 -3.38
CA SER A 2 -4.35 -22.13 -2.96
C SER A 2 -3.05 -22.83 -3.40
N ILE A 3 -2.05 -22.06 -3.84
CA ILE A 3 -0.71 -22.56 -4.20
C ILE A 3 0.06 -23.07 -2.95
N LEU A 4 -0.59 -23.08 -1.78
CA LEU A 4 0.01 -23.29 -0.47
C LEU A 4 -0.64 -24.47 0.28
N ASP A 5 -1.01 -25.56 -0.41
CA ASP A 5 -1.34 -26.83 0.26
C ASP A 5 -0.05 -27.40 0.90
N GLY A 6 0.25 -26.91 2.11
CA GLY A 6 1.43 -27.29 2.91
C GLY A 6 2.36 -26.12 3.29
N ALA A 7 2.05 -24.87 2.94
CA ALA A 7 2.87 -23.75 3.40
C ALA A 7 2.46 -23.33 4.82
N GLU A 8 3.46 -23.05 5.64
CA GLU A 8 3.31 -22.49 6.97
C GLU A 8 2.42 -21.24 6.90
N PHE A 9 1.39 -21.19 7.75
CA PHE A 9 0.50 -20.04 7.82
C PHE A 9 1.32 -18.83 8.23
N ILE A 10 1.38 -17.83 7.35
CA ILE A 10 2.07 -16.58 7.65
C ILE A 10 1.10 -15.69 8.41
N SER A 11 1.34 -15.55 9.72
CA SER A 11 0.49 -14.74 10.59
C SER A 11 0.73 -13.23 10.44
N GLU A 12 1.92 -12.80 10.03
CA GLU A 12 2.32 -11.39 10.06
C GLU A 12 2.91 -10.91 8.73
N TYR A 13 2.46 -9.73 8.29
CA TYR A 13 2.97 -9.05 7.10
C TYR A 13 3.44 -7.65 7.47
N ILE A 14 4.50 -7.18 6.81
CA ILE A 14 4.91 -5.76 6.89
C ILE A 14 4.61 -5.07 5.56
N ILE A 15 3.96 -3.91 5.65
CA ILE A 15 3.75 -3.02 4.51
C ILE A 15 4.65 -1.82 4.70
N VAL A 16 5.45 -1.52 3.66
CA VAL A 16 6.44 -0.44 3.73
C VAL A 16 6.08 0.68 2.78
N GLY A 17 5.70 1.80 3.39
CA GLY A 17 5.36 3.06 2.74
C GLY A 17 6.59 3.86 2.33
N HIS A 18 6.37 5.14 2.02
CA HIS A 18 7.39 6.09 1.54
C HIS A 18 7.76 7.16 2.58
N GLY A 19 7.25 7.04 3.80
CA GLY A 19 7.48 7.98 4.88
C GLY A 19 8.94 8.08 5.28
N LYS A 20 9.34 9.25 5.78
CA LYS A 20 10.72 9.54 6.20
C LYS A 20 11.03 9.05 7.62
N SER A 21 10.03 8.62 8.39
CA SER A 21 10.25 8.06 9.74
C SER A 21 11.30 6.94 9.79
N LEU A 22 11.49 6.20 8.70
CA LEU A 22 12.50 5.14 8.57
C LEU A 22 13.90 5.68 8.23
N GLN A 23 14.04 6.89 7.70
CA GLN A 23 15.34 7.42 7.25
C GLN A 23 16.32 7.58 8.42
N GLY A 24 17.52 7.04 8.24
CA GLY A 24 18.59 7.05 9.23
C GLY A 24 18.41 6.07 10.39
N LYS A 25 17.37 5.22 10.38
CA LYS A 25 17.07 4.29 11.49
C LYS A 25 17.82 2.96 11.42
N GLY A 26 18.30 2.56 10.24
CA GLY A 26 19.04 1.32 10.07
C GLY A 26 18.25 0.04 10.31
N ARG A 27 16.92 0.08 10.16
CA ARG A 27 16.01 -1.04 10.50
C ARG A 27 15.69 -1.97 9.32
N GLY A 28 16.39 -1.84 8.21
CA GLY A 28 16.08 -2.60 6.99
C GLY A 28 16.19 -4.11 7.17
N SER A 29 17.16 -4.59 7.95
CA SER A 29 17.30 -6.02 8.24
C SER A 29 16.17 -6.58 9.09
N GLU A 30 15.57 -5.76 9.95
CA GLU A 30 14.41 -6.13 10.78
C GLU A 30 13.15 -6.21 9.92
N ILE A 31 12.93 -5.21 9.05
CA ILE A 31 11.85 -5.22 8.06
C ILE A 31 11.91 -6.49 7.19
N ASP A 32 13.12 -6.90 6.77
CA ASP A 32 13.31 -8.05 5.90
C ASP A 32 13.00 -9.41 6.57
N GLN A 33 12.75 -9.45 7.88
CA GLN A 33 12.30 -10.67 8.57
C GLN A 33 10.87 -11.06 8.18
N TYR A 34 10.04 -10.09 7.80
CA TYR A 34 8.63 -10.29 7.47
C TYR A 34 8.39 -10.45 5.96
N PRO A 35 7.36 -11.18 5.55
CA PRO A 35 6.79 -11.07 4.21
C PRO A 35 6.39 -9.63 3.92
N THR A 36 6.96 -9.06 2.85
CA THR A 36 6.95 -7.62 2.64
C THR A 36 6.11 -7.18 1.44
N VAL A 37 5.21 -6.23 1.67
CA VAL A 37 4.49 -5.48 0.63
C VAL A 37 5.17 -4.13 0.43
N ARG A 38 5.57 -3.82 -0.81
CA ARG A 38 6.17 -2.53 -1.18
C ARG A 38 5.21 -1.67 -2.00
N LEU A 39 5.35 -0.35 -1.91
CA LEU A 39 4.55 0.58 -2.71
C LEU A 39 5.30 1.07 -3.95
N LYS A 40 4.68 0.92 -5.13
CA LYS A 40 5.10 1.53 -6.42
C LYS A 40 6.60 1.31 -6.70
N THR A 41 7.31 2.35 -7.17
CA THR A 41 8.74 2.35 -7.44
C THR A 41 9.55 2.69 -6.17
N PHE A 42 9.51 1.81 -5.16
CA PHE A 42 10.16 2.06 -3.88
C PHE A 42 11.70 2.15 -3.95
N THR A 43 12.33 1.44 -4.90
CA THR A 43 13.80 1.38 -5.06
C THR A 43 14.45 2.70 -5.45
N LYS A 44 13.69 3.65 -6.00
CA LYS A 44 14.22 4.95 -6.43
C LYS A 44 14.41 5.94 -5.26
N PHE A 45 13.70 5.72 -4.15
CA PHE A 45 13.56 6.73 -3.09
C PHE A 45 14.09 6.27 -1.73
N HIS A 46 14.45 5.01 -1.59
CA HIS A 46 14.76 4.39 -0.29
C HIS A 46 16.06 3.60 -0.36
N ASN A 47 16.83 3.63 0.74
CA ASN A 47 18.03 2.84 0.88
C ASN A 47 17.72 1.53 1.64
N GLU A 48 18.42 0.45 1.30
CA GLU A 48 18.19 -0.87 1.89
C GLU A 48 18.51 -0.91 3.39
N LYS A 49 19.43 -0.07 3.86
CA LYS A 49 19.82 -0.02 5.28
C LYS A 49 18.65 0.37 6.17
N ASP A 50 17.83 1.31 5.72
CA ASP A 50 16.69 1.84 6.48
C ASP A 50 15.37 1.12 6.18
N TYR A 51 15.13 0.77 4.92
CA TYR A 51 13.83 0.27 4.44
C TYR A 51 13.82 -1.23 4.16
N GLY A 52 14.97 -1.90 4.18
CA GLY A 52 15.10 -3.30 3.78
C GLY A 52 15.10 -3.47 2.26
N LYS A 53 15.38 -4.70 1.81
CA LYS A 53 15.46 -5.04 0.37
C LYS A 53 14.44 -6.10 -0.05
N ARG A 54 13.77 -6.77 0.89
CA ARG A 54 12.83 -7.85 0.58
C ARG A 54 11.59 -7.31 -0.13
N ILE A 55 11.12 -8.07 -1.14
CA ILE A 55 9.93 -7.76 -1.93
C ILE A 55 9.19 -9.07 -2.16
N ASN A 56 8.12 -9.31 -1.41
CA ASN A 56 7.20 -10.41 -1.71
C ASN A 56 6.09 -9.92 -2.63
N PHE A 57 5.53 -8.76 -2.31
CA PHE A 57 4.41 -8.17 -3.04
C PHE A 57 4.70 -6.72 -3.39
N VAL A 58 4.11 -6.24 -4.47
CA VAL A 58 4.13 -4.81 -4.82
C VAL A 58 2.72 -4.31 -5.04
N CYS A 59 2.28 -3.33 -4.26
CA CYS A 59 1.07 -2.59 -4.53
C CYS A 59 1.39 -1.31 -5.32
N SER A 60 0.73 -1.13 -6.45
CA SER A 60 0.85 0.06 -7.27
C SER A 60 -0.50 0.48 -7.79
N SER A 61 -0.65 1.76 -8.10
CA SER A 61 -1.81 2.18 -8.88
C SER A 61 -1.66 1.74 -10.35
N THR A 62 -2.77 1.48 -11.04
CA THR A 62 -2.78 1.05 -12.46
C THR A 62 -2.08 2.04 -13.38
N GLU A 63 -1.99 3.32 -13.00
CA GLU A 63 -1.33 4.36 -13.80
C GLU A 63 0.18 4.19 -13.88
N VAL A 64 0.78 3.60 -12.85
CA VAL A 64 2.23 3.47 -12.71
C VAL A 64 2.68 2.02 -12.48
N MET A 65 1.78 1.04 -12.57
CA MET A 65 2.12 -0.37 -12.32
C MET A 65 3.30 -0.88 -13.15
N HIS A 66 3.41 -0.44 -14.40
CA HIS A 66 4.50 -0.80 -15.31
C HIS A 66 5.88 -0.27 -14.88
N THR A 67 5.96 0.70 -13.96
CA THR A 67 7.22 1.26 -13.43
C THR A 67 7.66 0.58 -12.14
N THR A 68 6.95 -0.42 -11.66
CA THR A 68 7.33 -1.18 -10.46
C THR A 68 8.56 -2.05 -10.72
N PRO A 69 9.42 -2.28 -9.71
CA PRO A 69 10.58 -3.17 -9.85
C PRO A 69 10.16 -4.61 -10.12
N LYS A 70 10.99 -5.38 -10.81
CA LYS A 70 10.77 -6.83 -11.02
C LYS A 70 11.17 -7.62 -9.76
N GLY A 71 10.74 -8.88 -9.67
CA GLY A 71 11.16 -9.84 -8.63
C GLY A 71 10.14 -10.10 -7.51
N ALA A 72 9.00 -9.41 -7.49
CA ALA A 72 7.90 -9.75 -6.58
C ALA A 72 7.16 -11.02 -7.03
N ILE A 73 6.57 -11.74 -6.06
CA ILE A 73 5.72 -12.92 -6.25
C ILE A 73 4.41 -12.52 -6.93
N GLU A 74 3.79 -11.42 -6.49
CA GLU A 74 2.54 -10.90 -7.07
C GLU A 74 2.54 -9.36 -7.07
N TYR A 75 1.91 -8.78 -8.09
CA TYR A 75 1.77 -7.33 -8.28
C TYR A 75 0.31 -6.92 -8.16
N TRP A 76 -0.03 -6.24 -7.08
CA TRP A 76 -1.38 -5.75 -6.80
C TRP A 76 -1.58 -4.40 -7.48
N CYS A 77 -2.39 -4.39 -8.54
CA CYS A 77 -2.61 -3.23 -9.39
C CYS A 77 -3.97 -2.60 -9.06
N TYR A 78 -3.93 -1.47 -8.36
CA TYR A 78 -5.11 -0.79 -7.83
C TYR A 78 -5.55 0.37 -8.75
N PRO A 79 -6.78 0.36 -9.30
CA PRO A 79 -7.26 1.42 -10.19
C PRO A 79 -7.66 2.67 -9.40
N LYS A 80 -6.65 3.43 -8.94
CA LYS A 80 -6.84 4.61 -8.09
C LYS A 80 -7.75 5.67 -8.72
N LYS A 81 -7.72 5.84 -10.04
CA LYS A 81 -8.62 6.76 -10.76
C LYS A 81 -9.90 6.11 -11.28
N GLY A 82 -10.15 4.85 -10.93
CA GLY A 82 -11.30 4.07 -11.41
C GLY A 82 -11.16 3.62 -12.87
N ASP A 83 -9.96 3.68 -13.44
CA ASP A 83 -9.70 3.29 -14.82
C ASP A 83 -8.37 2.54 -14.93
N TRP A 84 -8.24 1.72 -15.97
CA TRP A 84 -6.99 1.07 -16.34
C TRP A 84 -6.92 0.92 -17.87
N ASP A 85 -5.71 1.09 -18.40
CA ASP A 85 -5.46 1.06 -19.83
C ASP A 85 -4.81 -0.27 -20.24
N LYS A 86 -5.31 -0.89 -21.31
CA LYS A 86 -4.79 -2.15 -21.85
C LYS A 86 -3.32 -2.06 -22.27
N GLY A 87 -2.87 -0.89 -22.72
CA GLY A 87 -1.46 -0.66 -23.05
C GLY A 87 -0.52 -0.76 -21.83
N ARG A 88 -1.03 -0.55 -20.61
CA ARG A 88 -0.26 -0.78 -19.38
C ARG A 88 -0.25 -2.25 -18.96
N GLU A 89 -1.34 -2.98 -19.18
CA GLU A 89 -1.39 -4.44 -18.95
C GLU A 89 -0.38 -5.19 -19.82
N GLU A 90 -0.25 -4.81 -21.09
CA GLU A 90 0.72 -5.42 -22.01
C GLU A 90 2.16 -5.29 -21.49
N LYS A 91 2.47 -4.20 -20.78
CA LYS A 91 3.79 -3.98 -20.14
C LYS A 91 4.00 -4.82 -18.87
N MET A 92 2.93 -5.41 -18.35
CA MET A 92 2.94 -6.27 -17.17
C MET A 92 2.77 -7.75 -17.51
N LYS A 93 2.62 -8.12 -18.80
CA LYS A 93 2.33 -9.50 -19.23
C LYS A 93 3.30 -10.58 -18.74
N ASP A 94 4.56 -10.21 -18.51
CA ASP A 94 5.60 -11.13 -18.00
C ASP A 94 5.67 -11.15 -16.46
N ARG A 95 4.63 -10.66 -15.78
CA ARG A 95 4.55 -10.54 -14.32
C ARG A 95 3.25 -11.16 -13.83
N ASN A 96 3.28 -11.74 -12.64
CA ASN A 96 2.08 -12.22 -11.96
C ASN A 96 1.32 -11.02 -11.35
N TYR A 97 0.49 -10.34 -12.14
CA TYR A 97 -0.27 -9.17 -11.69
C TYR A 97 -1.75 -9.48 -11.54
N VAL A 98 -2.41 -8.74 -10.64
CA VAL A 98 -3.86 -8.80 -10.42
C VAL A 98 -4.40 -7.38 -10.37
N ILE A 99 -5.53 -7.13 -11.02
CA ILE A 99 -6.25 -5.86 -10.91
C ILE A 99 -7.21 -5.95 -9.71
N CYS A 100 -6.91 -5.24 -8.62
CA CYS A 100 -7.59 -5.39 -7.33
C CYS A 100 -8.84 -4.50 -7.21
N LEU A 101 -9.81 -4.69 -8.10
CA LEU A 101 -11.08 -3.96 -8.10
C LEU A 101 -11.98 -4.43 -6.95
N GLU A 102 -12.19 -5.73 -6.86
CA GLU A 102 -13.15 -6.34 -5.93
C GLU A 102 -12.75 -6.10 -4.48
N GLU A 103 -11.46 -6.21 -4.17
CA GLU A 103 -10.94 -6.03 -2.80
C GLU A 103 -11.10 -4.58 -2.32
N THR A 104 -11.03 -3.60 -3.24
CA THR A 104 -10.97 -2.18 -2.85
C THR A 104 -12.29 -1.42 -3.03
N GLU A 105 -13.23 -1.91 -3.83
CA GLU A 105 -14.39 -1.11 -4.22
C GLU A 105 -15.29 -0.72 -3.05
N LYS A 106 -15.57 -1.65 -2.12
CA LYS A 106 -16.39 -1.33 -0.93
C LYS A 106 -15.79 -0.20 -0.09
N TRP A 107 -14.46 -0.20 0.04
CA TRP A 107 -13.72 0.82 0.79
C TRP A 107 -13.64 2.13 0.03
N ASN A 108 -13.56 2.09 -1.31
CA ASN A 108 -13.66 3.28 -2.13
C ASN A 108 -15.05 3.94 -2.03
N VAL A 109 -16.13 3.15 -2.07
CA VAL A 109 -17.49 3.65 -1.86
C VAL A 109 -17.59 4.37 -0.52
N LYS A 110 -17.15 3.72 0.56
CA LYS A 110 -17.14 4.31 1.90
C LYS A 110 -16.29 5.58 1.99
N PHE A 111 -15.09 5.57 1.40
CA PHE A 111 -14.23 6.75 1.36
C PHE A 111 -14.90 7.93 0.64
N ARG A 112 -15.62 7.69 -0.47
CA ARG A 112 -16.40 8.73 -1.19
C ARG A 112 -17.54 9.28 -0.34
N GLU A 113 -18.21 8.43 0.43
CA GLU A 113 -19.28 8.84 1.35
C GLU A 113 -18.73 9.75 2.47
N LEU A 114 -17.63 9.35 3.10
CA LEU A 114 -17.00 10.10 4.20
C LEU A 114 -16.37 11.42 3.72
N SER A 115 -15.74 11.40 2.55
CA SER A 115 -15.06 12.58 2.00
C SER A 115 -15.99 13.62 1.39
N GLY A 116 -17.27 13.27 1.14
CA GLY A 116 -18.19 14.11 0.39
C GLY A 116 -17.84 14.27 -1.10
N HIS A 117 -16.75 13.66 -1.58
CA HIS A 117 -16.32 13.71 -2.97
C HIS A 117 -17.04 12.66 -3.81
N LYS A 118 -18.24 13.02 -4.27
CA LYS A 118 -19.01 12.18 -5.21
C LYS A 118 -18.48 12.32 -6.65
N ASP A 119 -17.96 13.49 -7.02
CA ASP A 119 -17.48 13.79 -8.38
C ASP A 119 -16.13 14.50 -8.47
N GLY A 120 -15.23 14.01 -9.34
CA GLY A 120 -13.88 14.55 -9.60
C GLY A 120 -12.75 13.51 -9.55
N ALA A 121 -11.70 13.66 -10.37
CA ALA A 121 -10.62 12.66 -10.50
C ALA A 121 -9.63 12.58 -9.32
N TYR A 122 -9.71 13.49 -8.36
CA TYR A 122 -8.84 13.56 -7.19
C TYR A 122 -9.66 13.38 -5.91
N GLY A 123 -9.18 12.54 -5.00
CA GLY A 123 -9.88 12.27 -3.74
C GLY A 123 -11.10 11.34 -3.84
N ARG A 124 -11.29 10.64 -4.97
CA ARG A 124 -12.38 9.67 -5.12
C ARG A 124 -12.12 8.33 -4.46
N ASN A 125 -10.87 7.87 -4.43
CA ASN A 125 -10.56 6.55 -3.92
C ASN A 125 -9.41 6.65 -2.92
N VAL A 126 -9.27 5.63 -2.07
CA VAL A 126 -8.22 5.60 -1.04
C VAL A 126 -6.82 5.67 -1.64
N SER A 127 -5.81 6.07 -0.87
CA SER A 127 -4.42 6.05 -1.30
C SER A 127 -3.96 4.64 -1.68
N THR A 128 -2.88 4.56 -2.46
CA THR A 128 -2.24 3.26 -2.72
C THR A 128 -1.72 2.61 -1.44
N GLY A 129 -1.40 3.40 -0.42
CA GLY A 129 -0.98 2.90 0.88
C GLY A 129 -2.13 2.18 1.59
N LEU A 130 -3.27 2.84 1.74
CA LEU A 130 -4.45 2.23 2.36
C LEU A 130 -5.00 1.06 1.52
N ALA A 131 -4.98 1.17 0.19
CA ALA A 131 -5.32 0.05 -0.70
C ALA A 131 -4.42 -1.17 -0.47
N ALA A 132 -3.11 -0.98 -0.24
CA ALA A 132 -2.21 -2.09 0.04
C ALA A 132 -2.58 -2.81 1.35
N ILE A 133 -3.01 -2.08 2.37
CA ILE A 133 -3.48 -2.63 3.66
C ILE A 133 -4.74 -3.48 3.42
N ILE A 134 -5.73 -2.92 2.72
CA ILE A 134 -6.99 -3.60 2.38
C ILE A 134 -6.74 -4.87 1.58
N ILE A 135 -5.92 -4.79 0.53
CA ILE A 135 -5.61 -5.92 -0.35
C ILE A 135 -4.85 -7.00 0.42
N CYS A 136 -3.92 -6.62 1.30
CA CYS A 136 -3.19 -7.56 2.14
C CYS A 136 -4.15 -8.28 3.10
N ALA A 137 -5.04 -7.55 3.77
CA ALA A 137 -6.01 -8.10 4.71
C ALA A 137 -6.96 -9.11 4.02
N GLU A 138 -7.50 -8.76 2.86
CA GLU A 138 -8.42 -9.63 2.10
C GLU A 138 -7.72 -10.85 1.49
N ARG A 139 -6.60 -10.66 0.77
CA ARG A 139 -5.98 -11.73 -0.03
C ARG A 139 -5.07 -12.65 0.78
N GLN A 140 -4.43 -12.14 1.83
CA GLN A 140 -3.48 -12.90 2.63
C GLN A 140 -4.08 -13.35 3.96
N SER A 141 -5.16 -12.69 4.42
CA SER A 141 -5.83 -12.97 5.69
C SER A 141 -4.85 -13.14 6.87
N PRO A 142 -3.88 -12.22 7.06
CA PRO A 142 -2.94 -12.33 8.15
C PRO A 142 -3.64 -12.02 9.48
N GLU A 143 -3.06 -12.48 10.59
CA GLU A 143 -3.47 -12.07 11.93
C GLU A 143 -3.02 -10.62 12.22
N LYS A 144 -1.90 -10.20 11.60
CA LYS A 144 -1.28 -8.89 11.86
C LYS A 144 -0.69 -8.24 10.61
N ILE A 145 -0.91 -6.93 10.48
CA ILE A 145 -0.28 -6.05 9.49
C ILE A 145 0.52 -4.96 10.22
N ILE A 146 1.82 -4.94 9.98
CA ILE A 146 2.76 -3.96 10.52
C ILE A 146 2.99 -2.85 9.48
N LEU A 147 2.85 -1.58 9.87
CA LEU A 147 2.97 -0.42 8.99
C LEU A 147 4.27 0.34 9.24
N ALA A 148 5.19 0.30 8.27
CA ALA A 148 6.46 1.01 8.33
C ALA A 148 6.51 2.15 7.30
N GLY A 149 6.88 3.37 7.70
CA GLY A 149 6.94 4.51 6.78
C GLY A 149 5.57 5.00 6.30
N PHE A 150 4.56 4.95 7.18
CA PHE A 150 3.19 5.43 6.95
C PHE A 150 2.90 6.71 7.75
N ASP A 151 3.89 7.60 7.87
CA ASP A 151 3.95 8.74 8.82
C ASP A 151 2.62 9.49 8.96
N THR A 152 2.09 10.02 7.87
CA THR A 152 0.86 10.83 7.82
C THR A 152 -0.44 10.03 7.84
N LEU A 153 -0.38 8.71 7.58
CA LEU A 153 -1.54 7.84 7.79
C LEU A 153 -1.66 7.42 9.26
N LEU A 154 -0.52 7.20 9.93
CA LEU A 154 -0.46 6.84 11.35
C LEU A 154 -0.62 8.07 12.26
N ASP A 155 -0.15 9.23 11.81
CA ASP A 155 -0.31 10.52 12.47
C ASP A 155 -0.75 11.58 11.45
N PRO A 156 -2.07 11.80 11.29
CA PRO A 156 -2.60 12.77 10.34
C PRO A 156 -2.29 14.24 10.71
N SER A 157 -1.70 14.50 11.88
CA SER A 157 -1.25 15.85 12.25
C SER A 157 0.06 16.27 11.58
N ILE A 158 0.83 15.31 11.05
CA ILE A 158 2.10 15.58 10.38
C ILE A 158 1.86 16.34 9.06
N PRO A 159 2.50 17.50 8.85
CA PRO A 159 2.36 18.24 7.59
C PRO A 159 2.92 17.46 6.41
N TYR A 160 2.22 17.50 5.27
CA TYR A 160 2.59 16.75 4.07
C TYR A 160 4.01 17.03 3.57
N GLU A 161 4.40 18.31 3.58
CA GLU A 161 5.69 18.80 3.09
C GLU A 161 6.87 18.23 3.89
N SER A 162 6.62 17.80 5.13
CA SER A 162 7.64 17.18 5.97
C SER A 162 7.97 15.75 5.50
N VAL A 163 7.01 15.04 4.89
CA VAL A 163 7.12 13.62 4.54
C VAL A 163 7.63 13.40 3.11
N TYR A 164 7.46 14.36 2.20
CA TYR A 164 7.90 14.21 0.80
C TYR A 164 9.07 15.12 0.43
N ASN A 165 9.77 14.78 -0.65
CA ASN A 165 10.89 15.58 -1.13
C ASN A 165 10.38 16.89 -1.77
N PRO A 166 11.00 18.05 -1.47
CA PRO A 166 10.68 19.32 -2.11
C PRO A 166 10.66 19.18 -3.63
N GLY A 167 9.59 19.65 -4.29
CA GLY A 167 9.43 19.59 -5.76
C GLY A 167 8.64 18.39 -6.27
N THR A 168 8.28 17.42 -5.43
CA THR A 168 7.22 16.47 -5.79
C THR A 168 5.87 17.18 -5.77
N LYS A 169 5.23 17.39 -6.94
CA LYS A 169 3.80 17.79 -7.06
C LYS A 169 2.87 16.65 -6.62
N ALA A 170 3.24 15.95 -5.55
CA ALA A 170 2.43 14.87 -5.06
C ALA A 170 1.23 15.47 -4.31
N CYS A 171 0.07 14.83 -4.51
CA CYS A 171 -1.24 15.47 -4.39
C CYS A 171 -1.48 16.00 -2.98
N VAL A 172 -1.51 17.34 -2.84
CA VAL A 172 -1.88 18.12 -1.65
C VAL A 172 -3.28 17.79 -1.11
N ASN A 173 -4.04 16.92 -1.79
CA ASN A 173 -5.45 16.63 -1.52
C ASN A 173 -5.72 15.18 -1.12
N HIS A 174 -4.73 14.45 -0.60
CA HIS A 174 -5.03 13.19 0.08
C HIS A 174 -5.80 13.51 1.37
N LEU A 175 -6.86 12.75 1.68
CA LEU A 175 -7.67 12.93 2.89
C LEU A 175 -7.22 11.94 3.94
N TRP A 176 -5.97 12.09 4.38
CA TRP A 176 -5.26 11.19 5.28
C TRP A 176 -5.98 11.00 6.61
N GLN A 177 -6.63 12.06 7.11
CA GLN A 177 -7.46 11.93 8.31
C GLN A 177 -8.58 10.90 8.10
N ILE A 178 -9.27 10.94 6.97
CA ILE A 178 -10.31 9.96 6.65
C ILE A 178 -9.68 8.56 6.50
N GLU A 179 -8.53 8.46 5.82
CA GLU A 179 -7.84 7.17 5.68
C GLU A 179 -7.39 6.60 7.03
N HIS A 180 -6.94 7.46 7.95
CA HIS A 180 -6.58 7.12 9.33
C HIS A 180 -7.80 6.60 10.09
N ASP A 181 -8.91 7.35 10.03
CA ASP A 181 -10.16 7.00 10.70
C ASP A 181 -10.75 5.68 10.19
N MET A 182 -10.41 5.27 8.96
CA MET A 182 -10.81 3.98 8.39
C MET A 182 -9.99 2.79 8.91
N LEU A 183 -8.80 2.99 9.48
CA LEU A 183 -7.93 1.88 9.92
C LEU A 183 -8.59 0.96 10.96
N PRO A 184 -9.22 1.47 12.04
CA PRO A 184 -9.91 0.61 13.00
C PRO A 184 -11.05 -0.20 12.36
N GLU A 185 -11.78 0.40 11.44
CA GLU A 185 -12.89 -0.26 10.75
C GLU A 185 -12.40 -1.36 9.80
N ILE A 186 -11.27 -1.15 9.13
CA ILE A 186 -10.61 -2.18 8.30
C ILE A 186 -10.12 -3.32 9.18
N SER A 187 -9.47 -3.00 10.30
CA SER A 187 -9.00 -3.97 11.29
C SER A 187 -10.14 -4.86 11.81
N GLU A 188 -11.26 -4.25 12.23
CA GLU A 188 -12.44 -4.96 12.72
C GLU A 188 -13.09 -5.82 11.62
N PHE A 189 -13.31 -5.26 10.42
CA PHE A 189 -13.97 -5.97 9.33
C PHE A 189 -13.23 -7.24 8.92
N TYR A 190 -11.90 -7.21 8.89
CA TYR A 190 -11.07 -8.33 8.47
C TYR A 190 -10.57 -9.21 9.62
N GLY A 191 -10.80 -8.81 10.88
CA GLY A 191 -10.25 -9.51 12.04
C GLY A 191 -8.72 -9.52 12.07
N VAL A 192 -8.08 -8.42 11.64
CA VAL A 192 -6.62 -8.27 11.54
C VAL A 192 -6.14 -7.16 12.45
N GLU A 193 -5.06 -7.39 13.20
CA GLU A 193 -4.39 -6.35 13.98
C GLU A 193 -3.57 -5.44 13.06
N ILE A 194 -3.82 -4.12 13.06
CA ILE A 194 -3.03 -3.15 12.28
C ILE A 194 -2.23 -2.28 13.24
N VAL A 195 -0.90 -2.35 13.17
CA VAL A 195 -0.01 -1.65 14.12
C VAL A 195 1.09 -0.87 13.43
N PRO A 196 1.61 0.21 14.05
CA PRO A 196 2.84 0.85 13.59
C PRO A 196 4.05 -0.07 13.78
N PHE A 197 5.08 0.13 12.94
CA PHE A 197 6.41 -0.45 13.13
C PHE A 197 7.20 0.40 14.14
N GLU A 198 7.14 0.03 15.41
CA GLU A 198 7.84 0.71 16.53
C GLU A 198 9.31 0.37 16.61
#